data_AF-A0A7H4M0E1-F1
#
_entry.id   AF-A0A7H4M0E1-F1
#
_cell.length_a   1.000
_cell.length_b   1.000
_cell.length_c   1.000
_cell.angle_alpha   90.00
_cell.angle_beta   90.00
_cell.angle_gamma   90.00
#
_symmetry.space_group_name_H-M   'P 1'
#
loop_
_entity.id
_entity.type
_entity.pdbx_description
1 polymer ?
#
loop_
_entity_poly.entity_id
_entity_poly.type
_entity_poly.pdbx_seq_one_letter_code
_entity_poly.pdbx_strand_id
1 'polypeptide(L)'
;MTADRPVPLPNLGGSELRKLAQALESMRLKLEGKNAIENYIYALTHELKSPLAAIRGAAEILREAPPPEVAARFTRNILAQNARMQSLVENLLQQARLENRLEIARRPVPVAELFHRLPRSARSRWRRKK
;
A
#
# COMPACT_ATOMS: atom_id res chain seq x y z
N MET A 1 25.02 -26.14 -62.13
CA MET A 1 25.64 -24.90 -61.60
C MET A 1 24.60 -23.79 -61.63
N THR A 2 24.57 -22.99 -60.57
CA THR A 2 23.73 -21.80 -60.31
C THR A 2 22.26 -22.09 -59.95
N ALA A 3 21.66 -21.59 -58.86
CA ALA A 3 22.13 -20.64 -57.85
C ALA A 3 21.47 -20.96 -56.50
N ASP A 4 22.30 -21.13 -55.48
CA ASP A 4 21.92 -21.03 -54.08
C ASP A 4 21.51 -19.56 -53.83
N ARG A 5 20.20 -19.29 -53.92
CA ARG A 5 19.65 -17.97 -53.61
C ARG A 5 19.30 -17.96 -52.12
N PRO A 6 19.94 -17.11 -51.30
CA PRO A 6 19.60 -16.99 -49.90
C PRO A 6 18.12 -16.62 -49.76
N VAL A 7 17.37 -17.44 -49.02
CA VAL A 7 16.00 -17.13 -48.65
C VAL A 7 16.03 -15.82 -47.84
N PRO A 8 15.27 -14.78 -48.24
CA PRO A 8 15.28 -13.52 -47.52
C PRO A 8 14.84 -13.76 -46.08
N LEU A 9 15.64 -13.27 -45.14
CA LEU A 9 15.30 -13.35 -43.72
C LEU A 9 13.90 -12.75 -43.52
N PRO A 10 12.98 -13.46 -42.83
CA PRO A 10 11.67 -12.91 -42.56
C PRO A 10 11.86 -11.59 -41.82
N ASN A 11 11.18 -10.55 -42.30
CA ASN A 11 11.19 -9.24 -41.66
C ASN A 11 10.42 -9.38 -40.34
N LEU A 12 11.10 -9.88 -39.30
CA LEU A 12 10.65 -9.88 -37.91
C LEU A 12 10.67 -8.42 -37.44
N GLY A 13 9.84 -7.60 -38.07
CA GLY A 13 9.71 -6.19 -37.81
C GLY A 13 9.36 -6.02 -36.35
N GLY A 14 9.98 -5.04 -35.70
CA GLY A 14 9.86 -4.78 -34.27
C GLY A 14 8.42 -4.64 -33.73
N SER A 15 7.38 -4.71 -34.56
CA SER A 15 5.97 -4.93 -34.17
C SER A 15 5.79 -6.12 -33.23
N GLU A 16 6.17 -7.33 -33.63
CA GLU A 16 5.84 -8.54 -32.85
C GLU A 16 6.66 -8.64 -31.57
N LEU A 17 7.94 -8.26 -31.63
CA LEU A 17 8.78 -8.12 -30.44
C LEU A 17 8.28 -7.02 -29.48
N ARG A 18 7.78 -5.89 -29.99
CA ARG A 18 7.16 -4.84 -29.16
C ARG A 18 5.85 -5.31 -28.53
N LYS A 19 5.00 -6.02 -29.27
CA LYS A 19 3.76 -6.60 -28.73
C LYS A 19 4.06 -7.60 -27.61
N LEU A 20 5.06 -8.46 -27.79
CA LEU A 20 5.51 -9.39 -26.76
C LEU A 20 6.07 -8.65 -25.53
N ALA A 21 6.90 -7.63 -25.73
CA ALA A 21 7.42 -6.81 -24.63
C ALA A 21 6.31 -6.08 -23.87
N GLN A 22 5.32 -5.52 -24.57
CA GLN A 22 4.14 -4.89 -23.96
C GLN A 22 3.27 -5.89 -23.20
N ALA A 23 3.09 -7.10 -23.73
CA ALA A 23 2.35 -8.17 -23.07
C ALA A 23 3.08 -8.65 -21.80
N LEU A 24 4.41 -8.80 -21.87
CA LEU A 24 5.24 -9.16 -20.72
C LEU A 24 5.24 -8.07 -19.65
N GLU A 25 5.35 -6.80 -20.03
CA GLU A 25 5.25 -5.68 -19.10
C GLU A 25 3.85 -5.58 -18.48
N SER A 26 2.79 -5.76 -19.27
CA SER A 26 1.41 -5.82 -18.76
C SER A 26 1.21 -6.97 -17.77
N MET A 27 1.79 -8.15 -18.06
CA MET A 27 1.75 -9.30 -17.17
C MET A 27 2.57 -9.05 -15.89
N ARG A 28 3.75 -8.45 -16.01
CA ARG A 28 4.62 -8.03 -14.90
C ARG A 28 3.88 -7.08 -13.96
N LEU A 29 3.27 -6.02 -14.51
CA LEU A 29 2.48 -5.05 -13.75
C LEU A 29 1.27 -5.69 -13.06
N LYS A 30 0.56 -6.62 -13.74
CA LYS A 30 -0.56 -7.36 -13.14
C LYS A 30 -0.11 -8.28 -12.00
N LEU A 31 1.02 -8.96 -12.16
CA LEU A 31 1.58 -9.85 -11.14
C LEU A 31 2.13 -9.08 -9.94
N GLU A 32 2.81 -7.95 -10.18
CA GLU A 32 3.26 -7.05 -9.11
C GLU A 32 2.08 -6.47 -8.34
N GLY A 33 1.01 -6.05 -9.04
CA GLY A 33 -0.22 -5.60 -8.39
C GLY A 33 -0.87 -6.68 -7.52
N LYS A 34 -0.93 -7.93 -8.00
CA LYS A 34 -1.43 -9.06 -7.21
C LYS A 34 -0.58 -9.34 -5.97
N ASN A 35 0.74 -9.45 -6.14
CA ASN A 35 1.67 -9.72 -5.04
C ASN A 35 1.64 -8.60 -4.00
N ALA A 36 1.50 -7.34 -4.42
CA ALA A 36 1.35 -6.21 -3.50
C ALA A 36 0.08 -6.35 -2.64
N ILE A 37 -1.08 -6.61 -3.27
CA ILE A 37 -2.35 -6.80 -2.56
C ILE A 37 -2.27 -7.97 -1.57
N GLU A 38 -1.70 -9.10 -1.98
CA GLU A 38 -1.54 -10.27 -1.10
C GLU A 38 -0.66 -9.97 0.12
N ASN A 39 0.47 -9.29 -0.09
CA ASN A 39 1.35 -8.86 1.00
C ASN A 39 0.65 -7.87 1.93
N TYR A 40 -0.17 -6.96 1.40
CA TYR A 40 -0.96 -6.02 2.21
C TYR A 40 -2.00 -6.74 3.07
N ILE A 41 -2.74 -7.69 2.50
CA ILE A 41 -3.71 -8.51 3.24
C ILE A 41 -3.01 -9.32 4.34
N TYR A 42 -1.87 -9.91 4.01
CA TYR A 42 -1.07 -10.69 4.96
C TYR A 42 -0.59 -9.82 6.13
N ALA A 43 -0.02 -8.65 5.84
CA ALA A 43 0.45 -7.70 6.84
C ALA A 43 -0.69 -7.23 7.75
N LEU A 44 -1.81 -6.79 7.16
CA LEU A 44 -3.00 -6.38 7.93
C LEU A 44 -3.49 -7.51 8.83
N THR A 45 -3.57 -8.73 8.31
CA THR A 45 -4.06 -9.89 9.06
C THR A 45 -3.17 -10.16 10.28
N HIS A 46 -1.85 -10.07 10.14
CA HIS A 46 -0.94 -10.21 11.27
C HIS A 46 -1.07 -9.08 12.28
N GLU A 47 -1.20 -7.84 11.82
CA GLU A 47 -1.37 -6.69 12.71
C GLU A 47 -2.70 -6.72 13.46
N LEU A 48 -3.77 -7.29 12.89
CA LEU A 48 -5.08 -7.44 13.55
C LEU A 48 -5.13 -8.60 14.56
N LYS A 49 -4.29 -9.64 14.43
CA LYS A 49 -4.27 -10.77 15.38
C LYS A 49 -3.94 -10.34 16.80
N SER A 50 -2.97 -9.44 16.96
CA SER A 50 -2.51 -8.96 18.26
C SER A 50 -3.61 -8.22 19.05
N PRO A 51 -4.27 -7.17 18.51
CA PRO A 51 -5.36 -6.50 19.21
C PRO A 51 -6.56 -7.41 19.46
N LEU A 52 -6.87 -8.35 18.56
CA LEU A 52 -7.91 -9.35 18.78
C LEU A 52 -7.60 -10.27 19.97
N ALA A 53 -6.37 -10.78 20.06
CA ALA A 53 -5.94 -11.60 21.19
C ALA A 53 -6.00 -10.81 22.52
N ALA A 54 -5.60 -9.53 22.49
CA ALA A 54 -5.66 -8.66 23.66
C ALA A 54 -7.12 -8.36 24.09
N ILE A 55 -8.03 -8.14 23.15
CA ILE A 55 -9.47 -7.98 23.44
C ILE A 55 -10.03 -9.26 24.06
N ARG A 56 -9.71 -10.42 23.48
CA ARG A 56 -10.18 -11.72 23.99
C ARG A 56 -9.70 -11.97 25.42
N GLY A 57 -8.41 -11.79 25.70
CA GLY A 57 -7.87 -11.97 27.05
C GLY A 57 -8.45 -10.98 28.06
N ALA A 58 -8.68 -9.72 27.65
CA ALA A 58 -9.36 -8.75 28.50
C ALA A 58 -10.82 -9.14 28.80
N ALA A 59 -11.54 -9.66 27.81
CA ALA A 59 -12.92 -10.14 27.98
C ALA A 59 -13.01 -11.39 28.87
N GLU A 60 -12.05 -12.31 28.76
CA GLU A 60 -11.94 -13.50 29.63
C GLU A 60 -11.78 -13.08 31.10
N ILE A 61 -10.94 -12.09 31.39
CA ILE A 61 -10.77 -11.56 32.74
C ILE A 61 -12.04 -10.86 33.23
N LEU A 62 -12.71 -10.08 32.38
CA LEU A 62 -13.96 -9.41 32.75
C LEU A 62 -15.07 -10.41 33.10
N ARG A 63 -15.08 -11.60 32.47
CA ARG A 63 -16.04 -12.66 32.76
C ARG A 63 -15.90 -13.22 34.18
N GLU A 64 -14.74 -13.10 34.81
CA GLU A 64 -14.48 -13.53 36.19
C GLU A 64 -14.97 -12.52 37.24
N ALA A 65 -15.67 -11.46 36.81
CA ALA A 65 -16.21 -10.39 37.68
C ALA A 65 -15.15 -9.80 38.63
N PRO A 66 -14.01 -9.29 38.09
CA PRO A 66 -12.95 -8.75 38.91
C PRO A 66 -13.39 -7.45 39.61
N PRO A 67 -12.62 -6.96 40.61
CA PRO A 67 -12.93 -5.70 41.28
C PRO A 67 -13.17 -4.54 40.29
N PRO A 68 -14.03 -3.55 40.62
CA PRO A 68 -14.46 -2.52 39.68
C PRO A 68 -13.30 -1.76 39.00
N GLU A 69 -12.22 -1.49 39.73
CA GLU A 69 -11.04 -0.82 39.19
C GLU A 69 -10.31 -1.65 38.12
N VAL A 70 -10.23 -2.96 38.35
CA VAL A 70 -9.64 -3.92 37.42
C VAL A 70 -10.52 -4.04 36.18
N ALA A 71 -11.83 -4.16 36.37
CA ALA A 71 -12.79 -4.20 35.28
C ALA A 71 -12.68 -2.95 34.39
N ALA A 72 -12.67 -1.75 35.00
CA ALA A 72 -12.53 -0.49 34.28
C ALA A 72 -11.23 -0.42 33.47
N ARG A 73 -10.12 -0.96 33.99
CA ARG A 73 -8.83 -1.04 33.26
C ARG A 73 -8.93 -1.94 32.03
N PHE A 74 -9.53 -3.11 32.14
CA PHE A 74 -9.67 -4.04 31.02
C PHE A 74 -10.67 -3.54 29.98
N THR A 75 -11.77 -2.90 30.39
CA THR A 75 -12.68 -2.20 29.46
C THR A 75 -11.95 -1.10 28.68
N ARG A 76 -11.12 -0.28 29.33
CA ARG A 76 -10.29 0.72 28.63
C ARG A 76 -9.31 0.08 27.65
N ASN A 77 -8.72 -1.05 28.00
CA ASN A 77 -7.83 -1.78 27.10
C ASN A 77 -8.59 -2.25 25.84
N ILE A 78 -9.77 -2.85 26.00
CA ILE A 78 -10.63 -3.28 24.87
C ILE A 78 -10.92 -2.11 23.94
N LEU A 79 -11.36 -0.97 24.48
CA LEU A 79 -11.66 0.22 23.68
C LEU A 79 -10.43 0.74 22.93
N ALA A 80 -9.25 0.73 23.56
CA ALA A 80 -8.01 1.14 22.93
C ALA A 80 -7.58 0.20 21.79
N GLN A 81 -7.75 -1.12 21.96
CA GLN A 81 -7.48 -2.09 20.89
C GLN A 81 -8.48 -1.95 19.74
N ASN A 82 -9.76 -1.72 20.03
CA ASN A 82 -10.78 -1.49 19.02
C ASN A 82 -10.45 -0.24 18.18
N ALA A 83 -10.09 0.86 18.83
CA ALA A 83 -9.66 2.08 18.14
C ALA A 83 -8.42 1.84 17.26
N ARG A 84 -7.44 1.07 17.73
CA ARG A 84 -6.27 0.68 16.92
C ARG A 84 -6.68 -0.11 15.67
N MET A 85 -7.55 -1.11 15.82
CA MET A 85 -8.03 -1.91 14.69
C MET A 85 -8.79 -1.06 13.67
N GLN A 86 -9.62 -0.12 14.15
CA GLN A 86 -10.34 0.81 13.28
C GLN A 86 -9.36 1.67 12.46
N SER A 87 -8.33 2.25 13.10
CA SER A 87 -7.30 3.02 12.40
C SER A 87 -6.55 2.20 11.34
N LEU A 88 -6.25 0.93 11.61
CA LEU A 88 -5.61 0.04 10.63
C LEU A 88 -6.48 -0.16 9.38
N VAL A 89 -7.78 -0.41 9.57
CA VAL A 89 -8.73 -0.56 8.46
C VAL A 89 -8.89 0.75 7.68
N GLU A 90 -9.01 1.88 8.38
CA GLU A 90 -9.12 3.20 7.75
C GLU A 90 -7.88 3.52 6.91
N ASN A 91 -6.68 3.26 7.42
CA ASN A 91 -5.43 3.44 6.69
C ASN A 91 -5.38 2.58 5.43
N LEU A 92 -5.80 1.31 5.51
CA LEU A 92 -5.87 0.43 4.35
C LEU A 92 -6.83 0.98 3.28
N LEU A 93 -8.04 1.40 3.69
CA LEU A 93 -9.02 1.96 2.77
C LEU A 93 -8.53 3.26 2.13
N GLN A 94 -7.78 4.08 2.86
CA GLN A 94 -7.15 5.28 2.30
C GLN A 94 -6.07 4.95 1.28
N GLN A 95 -5.20 3.97 1.57
CA GLN A 95 -4.16 3.52 0.64
C GLN A 95 -4.77 2.95 -0.64
N ALA A 96 -5.77 2.06 -0.53
CA ALA A 96 -6.48 1.48 -1.68
C ALA A 96 -7.17 2.55 -2.56
N ARG A 97 -7.70 3.62 -1.95
CA ARG A 97 -8.28 4.76 -2.68
C ARG A 97 -7.22 5.58 -3.43
N LEU A 98 -6.02 5.75 -2.86
CA LEU A 98 -4.92 6.46 -3.50
C LEU A 98 -4.38 5.68 -4.71
N GLU A 99 -4.22 4.36 -4.57
CA GLU A 99 -3.76 3.49 -5.67
C GLU A 99 -4.74 3.49 -6.85
N ASN A 100 -6.05 3.44 -6.59
CA ASN A 100 -7.08 3.50 -7.64
C ASN A 100 -7.22 4.88 -8.32
N ARG A 101 -6.63 5.95 -7.78
CA ARG A 101 -6.71 7.31 -8.32
C ARG A 101 -5.53 7.70 -9.21
N LEU A 102 -4.59 6.79 -9.47
CA LEU A 102 -3.38 7.07 -10.24
C LEU A 102 -3.61 7.09 -11.76
N GLU A 103 -4.53 7.93 -12.22
CA GLU A 103 -4.29 8.69 -13.46
C GLU A 103 -3.73 10.05 -13.06
N ILE A 104 -2.44 10.09 -12.70
CA ILE A 104 -1.76 11.37 -12.46
C ILE A 104 -1.61 12.06 -13.82
N ALA A 105 -2.52 12.99 -14.11
CA ALA A 105 -2.34 13.92 -15.21
C ALA A 105 -1.11 14.79 -14.96
N ARG A 106 -0.01 14.50 -15.67
CA ARG A 106 1.21 15.29 -15.61
C ARG A 106 0.94 16.64 -16.28
N ARG A 107 1.06 17.72 -15.52
CA ARG A 107 1.00 19.09 -16.03
C ARG A 107 2.21 19.88 -15.55
N PRO A 108 2.70 20.87 -16.33
CA PRO A 108 3.67 21.82 -15.83
C PRO A 108 3.14 22.52 -14.56
N VAL A 109 3.96 22.59 -13.52
CA VAL A 109 3.62 23.27 -12.26
C VAL A 109 4.70 24.31 -11.97
N PRO A 110 4.34 25.60 -11.77
CA PRO A 110 5.30 26.62 -11.34
C PRO A 110 5.85 26.27 -9.96
N VAL A 111 7.14 25.91 -9.90
CA VAL A 111 7.80 25.45 -8.67
C VAL A 111 7.74 26.51 -7.56
N ALA A 112 7.84 27.80 -7.92
CA ALA A 112 7.73 28.91 -6.97
C ALA A 112 6.38 28.91 -6.22
N GLU A 113 5.27 28.62 -6.91
CA GLU A 113 3.93 28.58 -6.30
C GLU A 113 3.79 27.41 -5.32
N LEU A 114 4.46 26.28 -5.60
CA LEU A 114 4.49 25.13 -4.69
C LEU A 114 5.16 25.49 -3.35
N PHE A 115 6.24 26.28 -3.38
CA PHE A 115 6.94 26.74 -2.17
C PHE A 115 6.10 27.69 -1.31
N HIS A 116 5.17 28.43 -1.90
CA HIS A 116 4.23 29.29 -1.17
C HIS A 116 3.11 28.49 -0.48
N ARG A 117 2.73 27.34 -1.05
CA ARG A 117 1.70 26.43 -0.48
C ARG A 117 2.19 25.60 0.70
N LEU A 118 3.50 25.57 0.97
CA LEU A 118 4.04 24.83 2.11
C LEU A 118 3.73 25.55 3.44
N PRO A 119 3.07 24.87 4.40
CA PRO A 119 2.86 25.43 5.73
C PRO A 119 4.20 25.72 6.41
N ARG A 120 4.26 26.82 7.18
CA ARG A 120 5.50 27.31 7.81
C ARG A 120 6.20 26.27 8.70
N SER A 121 5.48 25.29 9.23
CA SER A 121 6.00 24.17 10.03
C SER A 121 6.94 23.22 9.27
N ALA A 122 6.89 23.18 7.93
CA ALA A 122 7.80 22.36 7.12
C ALA A 122 9.19 22.99 6.95
N ARG A 123 9.29 24.34 7.05
CA ARG A 123 10.55 25.07 6.82
C ARG A 123 11.53 24.93 7.98
N SER A 124 11.05 24.73 9.21
CA SER A 124 11.91 24.62 10.40
C SER A 124 12.63 23.27 10.53
N ARG A 125 12.08 22.20 9.93
CA ARG A 125 12.63 20.85 10.02
C ARG A 125 13.88 20.66 9.15
N TRP A 126 14.02 21.43 8.07
CA TRP A 126 15.16 21.38 7.14
C TRP A 126 16.40 22.15 7.64
N ARG A 127 16.24 23.13 8.54
CA ARG A 127 17.38 23.87 9.12
C ARG A 127 18.14 23.11 10.22
N ARG A 128 17.68 21.92 10.64
CA ARG A 128 18.36 21.09 11.65
C ARG A 128 19.22 19.95 11.07
N LYS A 129 19.35 19.87 9.74
CA LYS A 129 20.21 18.89 9.04
C LYS A 129 21.31 19.57 8.18
N LYS A 130 21.94 20.60 8.74
CA LYS A 130 23.27 21.07 8.28
C LYS A 130 24.24 20.96 9.44
#